data_AF-H9FIC0-F1
#
_entry.id   AF-H9FIC0-F1
#
_cell.length_a   1.000
_cell.length_b   1.000
_cell.length_c   1.000
_cell.angle_alpha   90.00
_cell.angle_beta   90.00
_cell.angle_gamma   90.00
#
_symmetry.space_group_name_H-M   'P 1'
#
loop_
_entity.id
_entity.type
_entity.pdbx_description
1 polymer ?
#
loop_
_entity_poly.entity_id
_entity_poly.type
_entity_poly.pdbx_seq_one_letter_code
_entity_poly.pdbx_strand_id
1 'polypeptide(L)'
;PAHLLGNMWAQTWSNIYDLVVPFPSAPSMDPTEAMLKQGWTPRRMFKEADDFFTSLGLLPVPPEFWNKSMLEKPTDGREVVCHASAWDFYNGKDFRIKQCTTVNLEDLVVAHHEMGHIQYFMQYKD
;
A
#
# COMPACT_ATOMS: atom_id res chain seq x y z
N PRO A 1 -2.97 18.24 -22.34
CA PRO A 1 -2.26 17.02 -22.79
C PRO A 1 -2.34 15.93 -21.71
N ALA A 2 -2.81 14.72 -22.03
CA ALA A 2 -3.08 13.69 -21.02
C ALA A 2 -1.82 13.16 -20.29
N HIS A 3 -0.65 13.24 -20.92
CA HIS A 3 0.61 12.71 -20.39
C HIS A 3 1.34 13.61 -19.37
N LEU A 4 0.75 14.75 -18.97
CA LEU A 4 1.40 15.75 -18.11
C LEU A 4 0.91 15.72 -16.65
N LEU A 5 0.10 14.73 -16.28
CA LEU A 5 -0.64 14.73 -15.01
C LEU A 5 -0.07 13.76 -13.97
N GLY A 6 1.19 13.31 -14.16
CA GLY A 6 1.93 12.53 -13.17
C GLY A 6 1.44 11.08 -12.97
N ASN A 7 0.49 10.62 -13.78
CA ASN A 7 -0.05 9.26 -13.75
C ASN A 7 -0.31 8.79 -15.19
N MET A 8 -0.04 7.52 -15.49
CA MET A 8 -0.17 6.94 -16.84
C MET A 8 -1.57 7.14 -17.46
N TRP A 9 -2.61 7.12 -16.63
CA TRP A 9 -4.01 7.30 -17.05
C TRP A 9 -4.61 8.64 -16.65
N ALA A 10 -3.80 9.55 -16.08
CA ALA A 10 -4.24 10.84 -15.55
C ALA A 10 -5.44 10.74 -14.57
N GLN A 11 -5.60 9.58 -13.92
CA GLN A 11 -6.72 9.33 -12.99
C GLN A 11 -6.47 9.97 -11.60
N THR A 12 -5.21 10.25 -11.28
CA THR A 12 -4.75 10.91 -10.06
C THR A 12 -3.66 11.92 -10.41
N TRP A 13 -3.65 13.10 -9.77
CA TRP A 13 -2.73 14.21 -10.10
C TRP A 13 -1.83 14.60 -8.92
N SER A 14 -1.73 13.76 -7.87
CA SER A 14 -0.90 14.02 -6.69
C SER A 14 0.59 14.18 -7.04
N ASN A 15 1.05 13.48 -8.08
CA ASN A 15 2.46 13.47 -8.50
C ASN A 15 2.93 14.76 -9.19
N ILE A 16 2.04 15.75 -9.38
CA ILE A 16 2.40 17.09 -9.86
C ILE A 16 2.20 18.17 -8.79
N TYR A 17 2.07 17.78 -7.51
CA TYR A 17 1.81 18.70 -6.41
C TYR A 17 2.86 19.82 -6.31
N ASP A 18 4.12 19.53 -6.62
CA ASP A 18 5.22 20.49 -6.68
C ASP A 18 4.99 21.62 -7.69
N LEU A 19 4.29 21.35 -8.80
CA LEU A 19 3.97 22.33 -9.84
C LEU A 19 2.76 23.21 -9.48
N VAL A 20 1.88 22.73 -8.61
CA VAL A 20 0.59 23.36 -8.30
C VAL A 20 0.44 23.76 -6.84
N VAL A 21 1.53 23.71 -6.07
CA VAL A 21 1.52 24.00 -4.63
C VAL A 21 0.97 25.41 -4.37
N PRO A 22 -0.11 25.58 -3.57
CA PRO A 22 -0.70 26.89 -3.35
C PRO A 22 0.21 27.84 -2.55
N PHE A 23 0.99 27.30 -1.61
CA PHE A 23 1.87 28.05 -0.73
C PHE A 23 3.27 27.40 -0.67
N PRO A 24 4.20 27.75 -1.56
CA PRO A 24 5.52 27.09 -1.67
C PRO A 24 6.41 27.22 -0.43
N SER A 25 6.15 28.21 0.43
CA SER A 25 6.87 28.42 1.69
C SER A 25 6.36 27.54 2.83
N ALA A 26 5.21 26.88 2.67
CA ALA A 26 4.71 25.90 3.62
C ALA A 26 5.43 24.55 3.42
N PRO A 27 5.63 23.77 4.48
CA PRO A 27 6.29 22.47 4.39
C PRO A 27 5.50 21.51 3.47
N SER A 28 6.24 20.71 2.69
CA SER A 28 5.67 19.67 1.83
C SER A 28 4.99 18.59 2.66
N MET A 29 3.86 18.08 2.16
CA MET A 29 3.13 16.96 2.77
C MET A 29 3.55 15.59 2.23
N ASP A 30 4.48 15.51 1.28
CA ASP A 30 4.95 14.22 0.74
C ASP A 30 6.15 13.67 1.57
N PRO A 31 5.94 12.61 2.38
CA PRO A 31 6.98 12.01 3.20
C PRO A 31 7.90 11.05 2.43
N THR A 32 7.75 10.87 1.10
CA THR A 32 8.49 9.85 0.33
C THR A 32 10.01 9.91 0.56
N GLU A 33 10.61 11.10 0.52
CA GLU A 33 12.04 11.26 0.79
C GLU A 33 12.41 10.87 2.23
N ALA A 34 11.56 11.20 3.20
CA ALA A 34 11.75 10.84 4.60
C ALA A 34 11.62 9.32 4.80
N MET A 35 10.70 8.65 4.11
CA MET A 35 10.54 7.20 4.14
C MET A 35 11.82 6.50 3.66
N LEU A 36 12.38 6.94 2.53
CA LEU A 36 13.63 6.41 2.00
C LEU A 36 14.81 6.66 2.95
N LYS A 37 14.97 7.89 3.47
CA LYS A 37 16.03 8.25 4.41
C LYS A 37 15.98 7.47 5.72
N GLN A 38 14.78 7.11 6.18
CA GLN A 38 14.56 6.32 7.39
C GLN A 38 14.59 4.80 7.14
N GLY A 39 14.89 4.36 5.92
CA GLY A 39 14.99 2.93 5.59
C GLY A 39 13.65 2.20 5.67
N TRP A 40 12.55 2.85 5.27
CA TRP A 40 11.26 2.18 5.15
C TRP A 40 11.32 1.06 4.11
N THR A 41 10.54 0.01 4.35
CA THR A 41 10.42 -1.15 3.47
C THR A 41 8.94 -1.44 3.22
N PRO A 42 8.57 -2.17 2.15
CA PRO A 42 7.20 -2.62 1.94
C PRO A 42 6.60 -3.29 3.18
N ARG A 43 7.35 -4.20 3.81
CA ARG A 43 6.91 -4.88 5.04
C ARG A 43 6.64 -3.90 6.18
N ARG A 44 7.42 -2.82 6.33
CA ARG A 44 7.12 -1.77 7.31
C ARG A 44 5.83 -1.06 6.97
N MET A 45 5.60 -0.67 5.72
CA MET A 45 4.37 0.01 5.29
C MET A 45 3.12 -0.79 5.65
N PHE A 46 3.12 -2.10 5.40
CA PHE A 46 2.01 -2.98 5.80
C PHE A 46 1.88 -3.15 7.32
N LYS A 47 2.98 -3.13 8.08
CA LYS A 47 2.94 -3.17 9.55
C LYS A 47 2.33 -1.91 10.15
N GLU A 48 2.67 -0.74 9.63
CA GLU A 48 2.05 0.53 10.07
C GLU A 48 0.55 0.54 9.73
N ALA A 49 0.14 -0.06 8.60
CA ALA A 49 -1.28 -0.24 8.29
C ALA A 49 -1.98 -1.21 9.26
N ASP A 50 -1.37 -2.36 9.57
CA ASP A 50 -1.89 -3.33 10.56
C ASP A 50 -2.01 -2.69 11.96
N ASP A 51 -1.01 -1.88 12.37
CA ASP A 51 -1.04 -1.10 13.61
C ASP A 51 -2.18 -0.07 13.60
N PHE A 52 -2.39 0.64 12.48
CA PHE A 52 -3.51 1.56 12.34
C PHE A 52 -4.86 0.84 12.55
N PHE A 53 -5.11 -0.30 11.91
CA PHE A 53 -6.35 -1.04 12.08
C PHE A 53 -6.52 -1.55 13.52
N THR A 54 -5.48 -2.13 14.11
CA THR A 54 -5.53 -2.65 15.48
C THR A 54 -5.68 -1.54 16.53
N SER A 55 -5.15 -0.33 16.27
CA SER A 55 -5.37 0.85 17.12
C SER A 55 -6.84 1.26 17.23
N LEU A 56 -7.66 0.91 16.23
CA LEU A 56 -9.11 1.11 16.22
C LEU A 56 -9.89 -0.05 16.87
N GLY A 57 -9.19 -1.04 17.42
CA GLY A 57 -9.79 -2.26 17.98
C GLY A 57 -10.21 -3.28 16.92
N LEU A 58 -9.73 -3.15 15.68
CA LEU A 58 -9.98 -4.12 14.61
C LEU A 58 -8.99 -5.29 14.69
N LEU A 59 -9.22 -6.31 13.86
CA LEU A 59 -8.46 -7.56 13.90
C LEU A 59 -7.05 -7.37 13.30
N PRO A 60 -5.99 -7.90 13.93
CA PRO A 60 -4.68 -7.99 13.28
C PRO A 60 -4.73 -9.04 12.16
N VAL A 61 -3.94 -8.84 11.10
CA VAL A 61 -3.80 -9.87 10.07
C VAL A 61 -3.09 -11.13 10.61
N PRO A 62 -3.48 -12.35 10.18
CA PRO A 62 -2.94 -13.58 10.74
C PRO A 62 -1.47 -13.82 10.34
N PRO A 63 -0.72 -14.67 11.05
CA PRO A 63 0.64 -15.03 10.66
C PRO A 63 0.77 -15.56 9.22
N GLU A 64 -0.27 -16.24 8.73
CA GLU A 64 -0.35 -16.77 7.37
C GLU A 64 -0.27 -15.66 6.31
N PHE A 65 -0.86 -14.49 6.59
CA PHE A 65 -0.79 -13.31 5.73
C PHE A 65 0.68 -12.89 5.51
N TRP A 66 1.46 -12.77 6.58
CA TRP A 66 2.85 -12.32 6.52
C TRP A 66 3.80 -13.31 5.83
N ASN A 67 3.48 -14.59 5.93
CA ASN A 67 4.28 -15.68 5.37
C ASN A 67 4.00 -15.90 3.89
N LYS A 68 2.77 -15.64 3.43
CA LYS A 68 2.32 -16.04 2.09
C LYS A 68 2.01 -14.88 1.15
N SER A 69 1.88 -13.65 1.63
CA SER A 69 1.64 -12.47 0.79
C SER A 69 2.88 -12.10 -0.03
N MET A 70 2.66 -11.56 -1.23
CA MET A 70 3.70 -10.97 -2.07
C MET A 70 3.65 -9.45 -1.90
N LEU A 71 4.42 -8.94 -0.94
CA LEU A 71 4.43 -7.52 -0.57
C LEU A 71 5.43 -6.69 -1.37
N GLU A 72 6.27 -7.32 -2.20
CA GLU A 72 7.22 -6.68 -3.08
C GLU A 72 7.39 -7.51 -4.36
N LYS A 73 7.88 -6.87 -5.43
CA LYS A 73 8.13 -7.59 -6.68
C LYS A 73 9.27 -8.60 -6.49
N PRO A 74 9.10 -9.88 -6.86
CA PRO A 74 10.18 -10.86 -6.80
C PRO A 74 11.39 -10.44 -7.66
N THR A 75 12.60 -10.73 -7.18
CA THR A 75 13.86 -10.41 -7.87
C THR A 75 14.46 -11.60 -8.63
N ASP A 76 13.75 -12.73 -8.68
CA ASP A 76 14.18 -13.99 -9.30
C ASP A 76 13.82 -14.09 -10.80
N GLY A 77 13.47 -12.96 -11.43
CA GLY A 77 13.12 -12.89 -12.85
C GLY A 77 11.74 -13.44 -13.19
N ARG A 78 10.90 -13.71 -12.19
CA ARG A 78 9.54 -14.20 -12.41
C ARG A 78 8.59 -13.11 -12.89
N GLU A 79 7.75 -13.47 -13.85
CA GLU A 79 6.64 -12.62 -14.29
C GLU A 79 5.49 -12.67 -13.28
N VAL A 80 4.98 -11.50 -12.90
CA VAL A 80 3.88 -11.35 -11.94
C VAL A 80 2.94 -10.22 -12.34
N VAL A 81 1.66 -10.34 -11.97
CA VAL A 81 0.69 -9.25 -12.11
C VAL A 81 0.90 -8.25 -10.97
N CYS A 82 1.49 -7.09 -11.27
CA CYS A 82 1.87 -6.11 -10.24
C CYS A 82 0.73 -5.26 -9.68
N HIS A 83 -0.40 -5.14 -10.39
CA HIS A 83 -1.55 -4.38 -9.90
C HIS A 83 -1.99 -4.91 -8.53
N ALA A 84 -2.12 -4.01 -7.56
CA ALA A 84 -2.44 -4.35 -6.19
C ALA A 84 -3.78 -5.11 -6.11
N SER A 85 -3.84 -6.11 -5.24
CA SER A 85 -5.08 -6.80 -4.91
C SER A 85 -4.97 -7.59 -3.61
N ALA A 86 -6.08 -7.61 -2.87
CA ALA A 86 -6.32 -8.46 -1.72
C ALA A 86 -7.11 -9.72 -2.09
N TRP A 87 -6.82 -10.82 -1.42
CA TRP A 87 -7.31 -12.15 -1.73
C TRP A 87 -7.85 -12.86 -0.50
N ASP A 88 -9.12 -13.26 -0.57
CA ASP A 88 -9.76 -14.20 0.34
C ASP A 88 -9.68 -15.62 -0.27
N PHE A 89 -9.16 -16.58 0.50
CA PHE A 89 -9.09 -17.98 0.06
C PHE A 89 -10.28 -18.82 0.54
N TYR A 90 -11.33 -18.19 1.07
CA TYR A 90 -12.63 -18.78 1.41
C TYR A 90 -12.57 -19.94 2.41
N ASN A 91 -11.56 -19.93 3.28
CA ASN A 91 -11.38 -20.93 4.35
C ASN A 91 -11.37 -20.32 5.75
N GLY A 92 -11.60 -19.01 5.85
CA GLY A 92 -11.60 -18.23 7.10
C GLY A 92 -10.24 -18.12 7.80
N LYS A 93 -9.13 -18.44 7.12
CA LYS A 93 -7.77 -18.47 7.69
C LYS A 93 -6.72 -17.79 6.81
N ASP A 94 -6.77 -18.06 5.51
CA ASP A 94 -5.76 -17.64 4.55
C ASP A 94 -6.25 -16.39 3.79
N PHE A 95 -5.65 -15.25 4.12
CA PHE A 95 -5.90 -13.96 3.48
C PHE A 95 -4.56 -13.38 3.04
N ARG A 96 -4.47 -12.83 1.83
CA ARG A 96 -3.19 -12.38 1.27
C ARG A 96 -3.30 -11.11 0.45
N ILE A 97 -2.22 -10.36 0.39
CA ILE A 97 -2.03 -9.25 -0.55
C ILE A 97 -0.97 -9.62 -1.59
N LYS A 98 -1.20 -9.15 -2.82
CA LYS A 98 -0.21 -9.20 -3.90
C LYS A 98 -0.04 -7.79 -4.48
N GLN A 99 1.04 -7.11 -4.09
CA GLN A 99 1.38 -5.76 -4.51
C GLN A 99 2.88 -5.66 -4.81
N CYS A 100 3.25 -5.07 -5.95
CA CYS A 100 4.65 -4.73 -6.25
C CYS A 100 5.02 -3.40 -5.59
N THR A 101 5.02 -3.39 -4.26
CA THR A 101 5.09 -2.15 -3.46
C THR A 101 6.39 -1.39 -3.69
N THR A 102 6.26 -0.09 -3.92
CA THR A 102 7.36 0.87 -3.95
C THR A 102 7.34 1.72 -2.67
N VAL A 103 8.50 2.11 -2.16
CA VAL A 103 8.59 2.92 -0.93
C VAL A 103 8.32 4.39 -1.25
N ASN A 104 7.04 4.78 -1.23
CA ASN A 104 6.56 6.15 -1.37
C ASN A 104 5.20 6.32 -0.68
N LEU A 105 4.68 7.55 -0.60
CA LEU A 105 3.39 7.83 0.03
C LEU A 105 2.21 7.21 -0.73
N GLU A 106 2.23 7.23 -2.07
CA GLU A 106 1.16 6.68 -2.92
C GLU A 106 0.90 5.21 -2.56
N ASP A 107 1.96 4.40 -2.53
CA ASP A 107 1.89 2.98 -2.21
C ASP A 107 1.64 2.71 -0.72
N LEU A 108 1.94 3.65 0.19
CA LEU A 108 1.53 3.55 1.58
C LEU A 108 0.01 3.68 1.71
N VAL A 109 -0.61 4.59 0.95
CA VAL A 109 -2.07 4.71 0.88
C VAL A 109 -2.68 3.47 0.24
N VAL A 110 -2.08 2.94 -0.84
CA VAL A 110 -2.52 1.68 -1.46
C VAL A 110 -2.41 0.51 -0.49
N ALA A 111 -1.35 0.42 0.31
CA ALA A 111 -1.21 -0.62 1.33
C ALA A 111 -2.37 -0.57 2.36
N HIS A 112 -2.80 0.63 2.79
CA HIS A 112 -3.98 0.77 3.66
C HIS A 112 -5.28 0.39 2.95
N HIS A 113 -5.43 0.72 1.67
CA HIS A 113 -6.58 0.32 0.85
C HIS A 113 -6.71 -1.21 0.79
N GLU A 114 -5.64 -1.91 0.43
CA GLU A 114 -5.65 -3.38 0.33
C GLU A 114 -5.81 -4.05 1.71
N MET A 115 -5.21 -3.50 2.76
CA MET A 115 -5.44 -3.97 4.13
C MET A 115 -6.89 -3.76 4.58
N GLY A 116 -7.57 -2.73 4.08
CA GLY A 116 -9.01 -2.54 4.27
C GLY A 116 -9.84 -3.68 3.69
N HIS A 117 -9.47 -4.20 2.50
CA HIS A 117 -10.10 -5.40 1.95
C HIS A 117 -9.86 -6.64 2.82
N ILE A 118 -8.61 -6.87 3.26
CA ILE A 118 -8.28 -7.98 4.17
C ILE A 118 -9.08 -7.88 5.46
N GLN A 119 -9.21 -6.68 6.02
CA GLN A 119 -10.00 -6.46 7.21
C GLN A 119 -11.46 -6.83 6.98
N TYR A 120 -12.02 -6.43 5.85
CA TYR A 120 -13.38 -6.77 5.48
C TYR A 120 -13.56 -8.30 5.39
N PHE A 121 -12.61 -9.01 4.76
CA PHE A 121 -12.62 -10.47 4.67
C PHE A 121 -12.61 -11.15 6.05
N MET A 122 -11.74 -10.69 6.95
CA MET A 122 -11.64 -11.24 8.30
C MET A 122 -12.90 -10.99 9.14
N GLN A 123 -13.63 -9.90 8.90
CA GLN A 123 -14.83 -9.55 9.66
C GLN A 123 -16.06 -10.39 9.30
N TYR A 124 -16.17 -10.89 8.06
CA TYR A 124 -17.31 -11.70 7.63
C TYR A 124 -17.02 -13.21 7.53
N LYS A 125 -15.83 -13.65 7.91
CA LYS A 125 -15.31 -15.00 7.60
C LYS A 125 -16.13 -16.19 8.16
N ASP A 126 -17.07 -15.92 9.06
CA ASP A 126 -17.92 -16.89 9.76
C ASP A 126 -19.36 -16.82 9.23
#